data_AF-A0A6N8FDJ0-F1
#
_entry.id   AF-A0A6N8FDJ0-F1
#
_cell.length_a   1.000
_cell.length_b   1.000
_cell.length_c   1.000
_cell.angle_alpha   90.00
_cell.angle_beta   90.00
_cell.angle_gamma   90.00
#
_symmetry.space_group_name_H-M   'P 1'
#
loop_
_entity.id
_entity.type
_entity.pdbx_description
1 polymer ?
#
loop_
_entity_poly.entity_id
_entity_poly.type
_entity_poly.pdbx_seq_one_letter_code
_entity_poly.pdbx_strand_id
1 'polypeptide(L)'
;MFTSIANNLLTSINIRGSELTFFAHSGKVIGKDQSIHTHTTVTGGGARFAGNVAVINDTTATTSSYSQDEFWLKDGESKPKLISAFNHKIMEGHYVTAVYVSNKELETGTLVAIQNHSEGKITQFDPMDKALNNGYIDRASETLAGILFYLLSIISLFTFHFVNEYGFEPYVFFAYFVVSSLFVKLYKESKYGKIEDQGNELEQHIAKISKNIDDEFWKLQKELEQQNEIANKDEVVLSMSNELEKLQKLKESKVINEEEFNLLKQNVMNKVS
;
A
#
# COMPACT_ATOMS: atom_id res chain seq x y z
N MET A 1 -11.79 -18.78 -11.52
CA MET A 1 -12.52 -18.64 -10.24
C MET A 1 -11.56 -18.00 -9.23
N PHE A 2 -11.25 -16.70 -9.40
CA PHE A 2 -10.35 -15.94 -8.49
C PHE A 2 -11.15 -15.09 -7.49
N THR A 3 -12.42 -15.41 -7.35
CA THR A 3 -13.39 -14.51 -6.75
C THR A 3 -13.48 -14.76 -5.26
N SER A 4 -13.30 -13.67 -4.51
CA SER A 4 -13.42 -13.54 -3.05
C SER A 4 -12.11 -13.34 -2.25
N ILE A 5 -11.17 -12.54 -2.76
CA ILE A 5 -10.36 -11.66 -1.87
C ILE A 5 -10.85 -10.21 -2.05
N ALA A 6 -12.17 -10.04 -2.14
CA ALA A 6 -12.83 -8.76 -2.16
C ALA A 6 -13.22 -8.45 -0.71
N ASN A 7 -12.45 -7.61 -0.03
CA ASN A 7 -12.74 -7.09 1.31
C ASN A 7 -12.64 -8.09 2.47
N ASN A 8 -11.57 -8.86 2.55
CA ASN A 8 -11.25 -9.53 3.82
C ASN A 8 -10.55 -8.53 4.74
N LEU A 9 -11.19 -8.26 5.89
CA LEU A 9 -10.52 -7.69 7.05
C LEU A 9 -9.30 -8.55 7.34
N LEU A 10 -8.11 -7.99 7.12
CA LEU A 10 -6.87 -8.72 7.34
C LEU A 10 -6.57 -8.80 8.83
N THR A 11 -6.75 -7.68 9.54
CA THR A 11 -6.39 -7.51 10.94
C THR A 11 -6.82 -6.13 11.43
N SER A 12 -6.97 -5.97 12.75
CA SER A 12 -7.07 -4.67 13.40
C SER A 12 -5.95 -4.47 14.41
N ILE A 13 -5.49 -3.22 14.53
CA ILE A 13 -4.50 -2.81 15.54
C ILE A 13 -5.05 -1.60 16.29
N ASN A 14 -4.79 -1.52 17.60
CA ASN A 14 -5.18 -0.36 18.39
C ASN A 14 -3.98 0.59 18.52
N ILE A 15 -4.06 1.73 17.84
CA ILE A 15 -3.05 2.79 17.97
C ILE A 15 -3.73 4.01 18.60
N ARG A 16 -3.24 4.43 19.77
CA ARG A 16 -3.71 5.62 20.50
C ARG A 16 -5.21 5.63 20.83
N GLY A 17 -5.81 4.47 21.09
CA GLY A 17 -7.22 4.34 21.44
C GLY A 17 -8.16 4.20 20.24
N SER A 18 -7.61 4.17 19.02
CA SER A 18 -8.35 4.00 17.78
C SER A 18 -8.04 2.65 17.16
N GLU A 19 -9.09 1.88 16.86
CA GLU A 19 -8.98 0.60 16.18
C GLU A 19 -8.82 0.83 14.68
N LEU A 20 -7.58 0.72 14.20
CA LEU A 20 -7.24 0.75 12.78
C LEU A 20 -7.50 -0.63 12.17
N THR A 21 -8.14 -0.62 11.02
CA THR A 21 -8.65 -1.79 10.31
C THR A 21 -7.93 -1.87 8.97
N PHE A 22 -7.29 -3.00 8.69
CA PHE A 22 -6.64 -3.25 7.40
C PHE A 22 -7.51 -4.09 6.52
N PHE A 23 -7.65 -3.68 5.27
CA PHE A 23 -8.35 -4.46 4.25
C PHE A 23 -7.56 -4.45 2.96
N ALA A 24 -7.67 -5.54 2.22
CA ALA A 24 -7.03 -5.70 0.93
C ALA A 24 -8.05 -5.81 -0.19
N HIS A 25 -7.67 -5.31 -1.35
CA HIS A 25 -8.36 -5.52 -2.60
C HIS A 25 -7.37 -6.10 -3.62
N SER A 26 -7.64 -7.31 -4.08
CA SER A 26 -6.78 -8.03 -5.02
C SER A 26 -7.48 -8.22 -6.36
N GLY A 27 -6.73 -8.16 -7.46
CA GLY A 27 -7.29 -8.40 -8.77
C GLY A 27 -6.31 -8.17 -9.90
N LYS A 28 -6.81 -8.29 -11.13
CA LYS A 28 -6.04 -8.04 -12.35
C LYS A 28 -6.20 -6.58 -12.78
N VAL A 29 -5.10 -5.97 -13.18
CA VAL A 29 -5.10 -4.60 -13.72
C VAL A 29 -5.66 -4.64 -15.14
N ILE A 30 -6.73 -3.90 -15.39
CA ILE A 30 -7.45 -3.89 -16.68
C ILE A 30 -7.31 -2.59 -17.47
N GLY A 31 -6.71 -1.57 -16.86
CA GLY A 31 -6.50 -0.25 -17.46
C GLY A 31 -5.55 0.55 -16.58
N LYS A 32 -4.73 1.40 -17.19
CA LYS A 32 -3.79 2.27 -16.48
C LYS A 32 -3.65 3.64 -17.17
N ASP A 33 -3.74 4.69 -16.36
CA ASP A 33 -3.34 6.05 -16.69
C ASP A 33 -2.10 6.44 -15.87
N GLN A 34 -1.17 7.17 -16.47
CA GLN A 34 0.03 7.65 -15.79
C GLN A 34 0.24 9.13 -16.07
N SER A 35 0.39 9.92 -15.01
CA SER A 35 0.83 11.31 -15.08
C SER A 35 2.19 11.47 -14.42
N ILE A 36 3.00 12.39 -14.96
CA ILE A 36 4.29 12.77 -14.38
C ILE A 36 4.22 14.25 -14.05
N HIS A 37 4.42 14.58 -12.78
CA HIS A 37 4.43 15.94 -12.28
C HIS A 37 5.86 16.35 -12.00
N THR A 38 6.31 17.44 -12.62
CA THR A 38 7.66 17.98 -12.43
C THR A 38 7.56 19.39 -11.87
N HIS A 39 8.15 19.60 -10.71
CA HIS A 39 8.28 20.91 -10.07
C HIS A 39 9.73 21.37 -10.21
N THR A 40 9.94 22.55 -10.79
CA THR A 40 11.26 23.18 -10.87
C THR A 40 11.22 24.50 -10.15
N THR A 41 12.01 24.61 -9.09
CA THR A 41 12.20 25.84 -8.34
C THR A 41 13.54 26.44 -8.72
N VAL A 42 13.51 27.68 -9.20
CA VAL A 42 14.72 28.42 -9.52
C VAL A 42 14.90 29.50 -8.45
N THR A 43 15.97 29.40 -7.68
CA THR A 43 16.35 30.38 -6.66
C THR A 43 17.65 31.07 -7.05
N GLY A 44 17.60 32.41 -7.13
CA GLY A 44 18.78 33.25 -7.24
C GLY A 44 19.15 33.71 -8.65
N GLY A 45 19.76 34.89 -8.68
CA GLY A 45 20.17 35.65 -9.85
C GLY A 45 20.36 37.10 -9.40
N GLY A 46 21.37 37.34 -8.56
CA GLY A 46 21.63 38.64 -7.96
C GLY A 46 23.07 39.05 -8.22
N ALA A 47 23.27 40.29 -8.66
CA ALA A 47 24.60 40.88 -8.79
C ALA A 47 24.87 41.78 -7.59
N ARG A 48 26.07 41.67 -7.01
CA ARG A 48 26.56 42.63 -6.03
C ARG A 48 27.91 43.17 -6.47
N PHE A 49 28.15 44.44 -6.19
CA PHE A 49 29.47 45.03 -6.37
C PHE A 49 30.30 44.82 -5.10
N ALA A 50 31.52 44.32 -5.27
CA ALA A 50 32.52 44.25 -4.22
C ALA A 50 33.74 45.06 -4.69
N GLY A 51 33.76 46.36 -4.36
CA GLY A 51 34.70 47.31 -4.93
C GLY A 51 34.40 47.60 -6.42
N ASN A 52 35.43 47.57 -7.28
CA ASN A 52 35.31 47.82 -8.73
C ASN A 52 34.91 46.58 -9.54
N VAL A 53 34.55 45.48 -8.88
CA VAL A 53 34.23 44.20 -9.53
C VAL A 53 32.76 43.85 -9.29
N ALA A 54 32.04 43.55 -10.36
CA ALA A 54 30.71 42.98 -10.30
C ALA A 54 30.80 41.47 -10.06
N VAL A 55 30.23 40.99 -8.97
CA VAL A 55 30.10 39.56 -8.67
C VAL A 55 28.65 39.15 -8.92
N ILE A 56 28.46 38.25 -9.89
CA ILE A 56 27.18 37.65 -10.19
C ILE A 56 27.08 36.37 -9.37
N ASN A 57 26.03 36.25 -8.55
CA ASN A 57 25.75 35.00 -7.87
C ASN A 57 25.05 34.05 -8.84
N ASP A 58 25.48 32.79 -8.84
CA ASP A 58 24.88 31.75 -9.66
C ASP A 58 23.41 31.52 -9.29
N THR A 59 22.64 31.15 -10.31
CA THR A 59 21.27 30.68 -10.14
C THR A 59 21.29 29.20 -9.79
N THR A 60 20.58 28.83 -8.72
CA THR A 60 20.36 27.43 -8.35
C THR A 60 19.00 27.00 -8.85
N ALA A 61 18.95 25.95 -9.68
CA ALA A 61 17.71 25.29 -10.06
C ALA A 61 17.60 23.96 -9.33
N THR A 62 16.49 23.75 -8.63
CA THR A 62 16.15 22.50 -7.96
C THR A 62 14.93 21.91 -8.67
N THR A 63 15.07 20.73 -9.24
CA THR A 63 13.97 20.01 -9.91
C THR A 63 13.60 18.77 -9.11
N SER A 64 12.31 18.57 -8.87
CA SER A 64 11.74 17.34 -8.33
C SER A 64 10.64 16.83 -9.27
N SER A 65 10.60 15.51 -9.47
CA SER A 65 9.57 14.86 -10.28
C SER A 65 8.96 13.70 -9.52
N TYR A 66 7.66 13.50 -9.66
CA TYR A 66 6.94 12.32 -9.17
C TYR A 66 5.97 11.81 -10.23
N SER A 67 5.77 10.49 -10.30
CA SER A 67 4.69 9.90 -11.11
C SER A 67 3.48 9.64 -10.24
N GLN A 68 2.30 9.81 -10.82
CA GLN A 68 1.04 9.34 -10.27
C GLN A 68 0.45 8.35 -11.28
N ASP A 69 0.20 7.14 -10.81
CA ASP A 69 -0.31 6.03 -11.58
C ASP A 69 -1.73 5.73 -11.08
N GLU A 70 -2.70 5.81 -11.97
CA GLU A 70 -4.09 5.47 -11.72
C GLU A 70 -4.44 4.21 -12.50
N PHE A 71 -5.01 3.20 -11.84
CA PHE A 71 -5.27 1.93 -12.48
C PHE A 71 -6.55 1.28 -11.95
N TRP A 72 -7.21 0.52 -12.82
CA TRP A 72 -8.44 -0.19 -12.49
C TRP A 72 -8.13 -1.65 -12.16
N LEU A 73 -8.51 -2.07 -10.96
CA LEU A 73 -8.38 -3.44 -10.48
C LEU A 73 -9.71 -4.19 -10.63
N LYS A 74 -9.68 -5.37 -11.24
CA LYS A 74 -10.85 -6.24 -11.39
C LYS A 74 -10.61 -7.59 -10.70
N ASP A 75 -11.44 -7.93 -9.71
CA ASP A 75 -11.37 -9.19 -8.95
C ASP A 75 -12.15 -10.37 -9.58
N GLY A 76 -12.90 -10.11 -10.65
CA GLY A 76 -13.67 -11.09 -11.41
C GLY A 76 -15.18 -11.06 -11.16
N GLU A 77 -15.65 -10.57 -10.00
CA GLU A 77 -17.08 -10.54 -9.62
C GLU A 77 -17.60 -9.12 -9.36
N SER A 78 -16.74 -8.20 -8.92
CA SER A 78 -17.12 -6.84 -8.57
C SER A 78 -16.85 -5.82 -9.68
N LYS A 79 -17.42 -4.62 -9.51
CA LYS A 79 -17.10 -3.47 -10.38
C LYS A 79 -15.62 -3.12 -10.22
N PRO A 80 -14.91 -2.80 -11.32
CA PRO A 80 -13.50 -2.43 -11.22
C PRO A 80 -13.28 -1.25 -10.26
N LYS A 81 -12.30 -1.39 -9.37
CA LYS A 81 -11.95 -0.35 -8.40
C LYS A 81 -10.80 0.49 -8.96
N LEU A 82 -10.98 1.80 -8.98
CA LEU A 82 -9.90 2.74 -9.32
C LEU A 82 -8.95 2.87 -8.12
N ILE A 83 -7.66 2.72 -8.38
CA ILE A 83 -6.59 2.84 -7.40
C ILE A 83 -5.61 3.89 -7.92
N SER A 84 -5.25 4.84 -7.05
CA SER A 84 -4.28 5.90 -7.35
C SER A 84 -3.07 5.73 -6.44
N ALA A 85 -1.89 5.63 -7.03
CA ALA A 85 -0.62 5.40 -6.33
C ALA A 85 0.49 6.29 -6.93
N PHE A 86 1.48 6.65 -6.12
CA PHE A 86 2.59 7.50 -6.56
C PHE A 86 3.86 6.68 -6.79
N ASN A 87 4.64 6.97 -7.82
CA ASN A 87 5.96 6.36 -8.06
C ASN A 87 5.94 4.81 -8.12
N HIS A 88 4.90 4.20 -8.69
CA HIS A 88 4.77 2.74 -8.72
C HIS A 88 4.60 2.19 -10.14
N LYS A 89 5.45 1.23 -10.51
CA LYS A 89 5.44 0.61 -11.83
C LYS A 89 4.49 -0.59 -11.84
N ILE A 90 3.27 -0.36 -12.30
CA ILE A 90 2.30 -1.39 -12.66
C ILE A 90 2.09 -1.39 -14.17
N MET A 91 1.85 -2.56 -14.75
CA MET A 91 1.42 -2.74 -16.14
C MET A 91 0.03 -3.39 -16.19
N GLU A 92 -0.68 -3.16 -17.29
CA GLU A 92 -1.91 -3.88 -17.56
C GLU A 92 -1.66 -5.39 -17.61
N GLY A 93 -2.61 -6.14 -17.07
CA GLY A 93 -2.53 -7.59 -16.97
C GLY A 93 -1.80 -8.11 -15.72
N HIS A 94 -1.08 -7.27 -14.98
CA HIS A 94 -0.48 -7.66 -13.70
C HIS A 94 -1.56 -8.01 -12.67
N TYR A 95 -1.24 -8.97 -11.80
CA TYR A 95 -2.05 -9.29 -10.63
C TYR A 95 -1.49 -8.54 -9.42
N VAL A 96 -2.35 -7.73 -8.79
CA VAL A 96 -1.94 -6.76 -7.79
C VAL A 96 -2.87 -6.84 -6.58
N THR A 97 -2.31 -6.70 -5.38
CA THR A 97 -3.06 -6.51 -4.15
C THR A 97 -2.77 -5.13 -3.56
N ALA A 98 -3.81 -4.31 -3.44
CA ALA A 98 -3.76 -3.03 -2.76
C ALA A 98 -4.23 -3.18 -1.31
N VAL A 99 -3.42 -2.73 -0.37
CA VAL A 99 -3.70 -2.74 1.07
C VAL A 99 -4.06 -1.34 1.53
N TYR A 100 -5.17 -1.23 2.22
CA TYR A 100 -5.70 0.01 2.76
C TYR A 100 -5.77 -0.07 4.28
N VAL A 101 -5.65 1.09 4.92
CA VAL A 101 -5.92 1.29 6.34
C VAL A 101 -7.07 2.26 6.52
N SER A 102 -8.01 1.95 7.39
CA SER A 102 -9.10 2.85 7.77
C SER A 102 -9.45 2.74 9.25
N ASN A 103 -10.15 3.73 9.78
CA ASN A 103 -10.88 3.54 11.03
C ASN A 103 -12.06 2.61 10.78
N LYS A 104 -12.40 1.77 11.77
CA LYS A 104 -13.47 0.75 11.68
C LYS A 104 -14.82 1.27 11.14
N GLU A 105 -15.09 2.56 11.29
CA GLU A 105 -16.35 3.21 10.89
C GLU A 105 -16.36 3.72 9.45
N LEU A 106 -15.22 3.71 8.73
CA LEU A 106 -15.10 4.27 7.38
C LEU A 106 -14.73 3.19 6.36
N GLU A 107 -15.58 3.01 5.34
CA GLU A 107 -15.33 2.12 4.18
C GLU A 107 -14.30 2.72 3.19
N THR A 108 -13.87 3.96 3.41
CA THR A 108 -12.84 4.65 2.62
C THR A 108 -11.52 4.68 3.40
N GLY A 109 -10.53 3.91 2.92
CA GLY A 109 -9.22 3.79 3.56
C GLY A 109 -8.11 4.50 2.79
N THR A 110 -7.04 4.83 3.51
CA THR A 110 -5.80 5.32 2.91
C THR A 110 -5.00 4.13 2.38
N LEU A 111 -4.54 4.21 1.13
CA LEU A 111 -3.67 3.20 0.52
C LEU A 111 -2.31 3.22 1.21
N VAL A 112 -1.87 2.08 1.78
CA VAL A 112 -0.61 1.97 2.53
C VAL A 112 0.41 1.08 1.85
N ALA A 113 -0.02 0.11 1.06
CA ALA A 113 0.90 -0.74 0.31
C ALA A 113 0.23 -1.27 -0.95
N ILE A 114 1.05 -1.55 -1.96
CA ILE A 114 0.69 -2.33 -3.12
C ILE A 114 1.70 -3.46 -3.29
N GLN A 115 1.19 -4.69 -3.38
CA GLN A 115 1.96 -5.87 -3.75
C GLN A 115 1.68 -6.20 -5.22
N ASN A 116 2.71 -6.14 -6.07
CA ASN A 116 2.65 -6.62 -7.45
C ASN A 116 3.14 -8.07 -7.49
N HIS A 117 2.19 -9.02 -7.52
CA HIS A 117 2.46 -10.45 -7.52
C HIS A 117 3.16 -10.92 -8.80
N SER A 118 2.93 -10.23 -9.91
CA SER A 118 3.59 -10.54 -11.18
C SER A 118 5.09 -10.24 -11.17
N GLU A 119 5.53 -9.27 -10.35
CA GLU A 119 6.94 -8.93 -10.19
C GLU A 119 7.54 -9.38 -8.84
N GLY A 120 6.72 -9.90 -7.91
CA GLY A 120 7.14 -10.23 -6.55
C GLY A 120 7.62 -9.01 -5.74
N LYS A 121 7.09 -7.82 -6.02
CA LYS A 121 7.52 -6.57 -5.39
C LYS A 121 6.41 -5.93 -4.56
N ILE A 122 6.76 -5.57 -3.32
CA ILE A 122 5.97 -4.70 -2.48
C ILE A 122 6.44 -3.26 -2.63
N THR A 123 5.50 -2.34 -2.80
CA THR A 123 5.72 -0.89 -2.66
C THR A 123 4.88 -0.40 -1.51
N GLN A 124 5.56 0.08 -0.48
CA GLN A 124 4.94 0.69 0.68
C GLN A 124 4.87 2.20 0.43
N PHE A 125 3.70 2.77 0.67
CA PHE A 125 3.46 4.20 0.63
C PHE A 125 3.48 4.70 2.05
N ASP A 126 4.15 5.85 2.26
CA ASP A 126 4.44 6.39 3.59
C ASP A 126 3.23 6.26 4.55
N PRO A 127 3.26 5.25 5.46
CA PRO A 127 2.05 4.80 6.14
C PRO A 127 1.55 5.80 7.19
N MET A 128 2.42 6.71 7.61
CA MET A 128 2.39 7.20 8.97
C MET A 128 1.84 8.61 9.08
N ASP A 129 2.35 9.54 8.28
CA ASP A 129 1.94 10.95 8.41
C ASP A 129 0.52 11.18 7.89
N LYS A 130 0.05 10.51 6.83
CA LYS A 130 -1.31 10.77 6.32
C LYS A 130 -2.40 10.01 7.06
N ALA A 131 -2.17 8.74 7.44
CA ALA A 131 -3.16 7.96 8.17
C ALA A 131 -3.32 8.45 9.62
N LEU A 132 -2.22 8.83 10.29
CA LEU A 132 -2.29 9.41 11.63
C LEU A 132 -2.74 10.88 11.64
N ASN A 133 -2.33 11.72 10.66
CA ASN A 133 -2.78 13.12 10.66
C ASN A 133 -4.26 13.29 10.25
N ASN A 134 -4.82 12.40 9.42
CA ASN A 134 -6.25 12.43 9.09
C ASN A 134 -7.14 11.87 10.21
N GLY A 135 -6.57 11.04 11.11
CA GLY A 135 -7.30 10.45 12.23
C GLY A 135 -7.15 11.22 13.55
N TYR A 136 -5.92 11.52 13.96
CA TYR A 136 -5.60 11.95 15.33
C TYR A 136 -4.31 12.78 15.39
N ILE A 137 -4.36 14.02 14.90
CA ILE A 137 -3.80 15.07 15.73
C ILE A 137 -4.77 15.19 16.90
N ASP A 138 -4.37 14.66 18.05
CA ASP A 138 -5.12 14.69 19.29
C ASP A 138 -5.36 16.15 19.66
N ARG A 139 -6.42 16.75 19.09
CA ARG A 139 -6.80 18.15 19.25
C ARG A 139 -6.89 18.47 20.73
N ALA A 140 -7.21 17.51 21.59
CA ALA A 140 -7.22 17.68 23.03
C ALA A 140 -5.82 18.03 23.57
N SER A 141 -4.76 17.34 23.12
CA SER A 141 -3.38 17.63 23.52
C SER A 141 -2.87 18.98 23.00
N GLU A 142 -3.19 19.35 21.75
CA GLU A 142 -2.87 20.67 21.19
C GLU A 142 -3.67 21.79 21.85
N THR A 143 -4.93 21.53 22.19
CA THR A 143 -5.80 22.47 22.90
C THR A 143 -5.34 22.64 24.35
N LEU A 144 -4.97 21.56 25.05
CA LEU A 144 -4.41 21.65 26.41
C LEU A 144 -3.07 22.39 26.42
N ALA A 145 -2.22 22.11 25.44
CA ALA A 145 -0.95 22.82 25.24
C ALA A 145 -1.18 24.31 24.94
N GLY A 146 -2.14 24.61 24.06
CA GLY A 146 -2.56 25.98 23.75
C GLY A 146 -3.08 26.71 24.98
N ILE A 147 -3.93 26.05 25.80
CA ILE A 147 -4.46 26.59 27.06
C ILE A 147 -3.33 26.85 28.06
N LEU A 148 -2.40 25.91 28.24
CA LEU A 148 -1.24 26.08 29.13
C LEU A 148 -0.32 27.23 28.68
N PHE A 149 -0.06 27.32 27.37
CA PHE A 149 0.70 28.44 26.80
C PHE A 149 0.01 29.79 27.01
N TYR A 150 -1.32 29.82 26.83
CA TYR A 150 -2.13 31.00 27.04
C TYR A 150 -2.12 31.44 28.51
N LEU A 151 -2.29 30.48 29.44
CA LEU A 151 -2.22 30.74 30.88
C LEU A 151 -0.83 31.26 31.31
N LEU A 152 0.25 30.67 30.79
CA LEU A 152 1.61 31.15 31.05
C LEU A 152 1.84 32.56 30.51
N SER A 153 1.27 32.89 29.35
CA SER A 153 1.36 34.22 28.75
C SER A 153 0.59 35.26 29.57
N ILE A 154 -0.59 34.91 30.10
CA ILE A 154 -1.34 35.77 31.03
C ILE A 154 -0.56 35.99 32.32
N ILE A 155 -0.03 34.94 32.93
CA ILE A 155 0.78 35.06 34.15
C ILE A 155 2.00 35.95 33.90
N SER A 156 2.66 35.82 32.75
CA SER A 156 3.76 36.69 32.33
C SER A 156 3.35 38.16 32.23
N LEU A 157 2.21 38.47 31.61
CA LEU A 157 1.67 39.83 31.52
C LEU A 157 1.35 40.43 32.90
N PHE A 158 0.73 39.64 33.78
CA PHE A 158 0.48 40.06 35.16
C PHE A 158 1.79 40.31 35.91
N THR A 159 2.74 39.39 35.80
CA THR A 159 4.05 39.52 36.47
C THR A 159 4.80 40.75 35.94
N PHE A 160 4.80 41.00 34.64
CA PHE A 160 5.41 42.20 34.04
C PHE A 160 4.75 43.50 34.53
N HIS A 161 3.42 43.50 34.69
CA HIS A 161 2.68 44.67 35.18
C HIS A 161 2.94 44.97 36.66
N PHE A 162 3.11 43.93 37.49
CA PHE A 162 3.33 44.08 38.95
C PHE A 162 4.81 44.15 39.38
N VAL A 163 5.74 43.66 38.57
CA VAL A 163 7.17 43.50 38.95
C VAL A 163 8.06 44.60 38.36
N ASN A 164 7.49 45.51 37.56
CA ASN A 164 8.20 46.63 36.93
C ASN A 164 8.87 47.59 37.94
N GLU A 165 8.52 47.52 39.23
CA GLU A 165 9.15 48.30 40.30
C GLU A 165 10.43 47.68 40.90
N TYR A 166 10.75 46.39 40.64
CA TYR A 166 11.79 45.66 41.37
C TYR A 166 12.94 45.07 40.52
N GLY A 167 12.98 45.32 39.20
CA GLY A 167 14.13 44.95 38.36
C GLY A 167 14.33 43.44 38.10
N PHE A 168 13.28 42.63 38.24
CA PHE A 168 13.33 41.16 38.05
C PHE A 168 13.10 40.68 36.61
N GLU A 169 12.98 41.59 35.64
CA GLU A 169 12.71 41.28 34.22
C GLU A 169 13.54 40.13 33.61
N PRO A 170 14.88 40.07 33.76
CA PRO A 170 15.68 39.04 33.09
C PRO A 170 15.41 37.62 33.62
N TYR A 171 15.02 37.47 34.89
CA TYR A 171 14.73 36.17 35.48
C TYR A 171 13.40 35.59 34.97
N VAL A 172 12.41 36.45 34.74
CA VAL A 172 11.11 36.05 34.18
C VAL A 172 11.26 35.62 32.72
N PHE A 173 12.04 36.37 31.92
CA PHE A 173 12.36 35.99 30.54
C PHE A 173 13.15 34.68 30.46
N PHE A 174 14.12 34.48 31.36
CA PHE A 174 14.89 33.23 31.41
C PHE A 174 14.01 32.03 31.79
N ALA A 175 13.15 32.17 32.81
CA ALA A 175 12.20 31.12 33.19
C ALA A 175 11.25 30.76 32.03
N TYR A 176 10.78 31.75 31.27
CA TYR A 176 9.95 31.53 30.08
C TYR A 176 10.69 30.76 28.99
N PHE A 177 11.93 31.13 28.70
CA PHE A 177 12.76 30.44 27.71
C PHE A 177 13.03 28.99 28.11
N VAL A 178 13.35 28.74 29.39
CA VAL A 178 13.60 27.40 29.91
C VAL A 178 12.34 26.54 29.81
N VAL A 179 11.18 27.02 30.28
CA VAL A 179 9.92 26.27 30.22
C VAL A 179 9.49 26.01 28.78
N SER A 180 9.63 27.01 27.90
CA SER A 180 9.28 26.88 26.48
C SER A 180 10.20 25.89 25.75
N SER A 181 11.50 25.89 26.06
CA SER A 181 12.47 24.93 25.47
C SER A 181 12.24 23.50 25.97
N LEU A 182 11.96 23.31 27.27
CA LEU A 182 11.54 22.03 27.84
C LEU A 182 10.23 21.55 27.22
N PHE A 183 9.27 22.45 27.01
CA PHE A 183 8.00 22.13 26.35
C PHE A 183 8.21 21.66 24.91
N VAL A 184 8.99 22.40 24.11
CA VAL A 184 9.30 21.99 22.72
C VAL A 184 10.02 20.64 22.70
N LYS A 185 10.93 20.39 23.63
CA LYS A 185 11.65 19.12 23.73
C LYS A 185 10.72 17.96 24.10
N LEU A 186 9.90 18.11 25.14
CA LEU A 186 8.95 17.09 25.58
C LEU A 186 7.85 16.85 24.53
N TYR A 187 7.37 17.89 23.85
CA TYR A 187 6.42 17.77 22.75
C TYR A 187 7.03 16.99 21.57
N LYS A 188 8.29 17.29 21.21
CA LYS A 188 9.01 16.55 20.16
C LYS A 188 9.23 15.09 20.57
N GLU A 189 9.76 14.81 21.75
CA GLU A 189 10.01 13.43 22.19
C GLU A 189 8.72 12.61 22.30
N SER A 190 7.64 13.21 22.81
CA SER A 190 6.29 12.59 22.87
C SER A 190 5.71 12.27 21.49
N LYS A 191 5.81 13.23 20.55
CA LYS A 191 5.23 13.09 19.21
C LYS A 191 6.07 12.15 18.36
N TYR A 192 7.38 12.35 18.28
CA TYR A 192 8.27 11.64 17.34
C TYR A 192 8.74 10.28 17.85
N GLY A 193 9.07 10.13 19.14
CA GLY A 193 9.54 8.83 19.67
C GLY A 193 8.47 7.74 19.60
N LYS A 194 7.20 8.09 19.85
CA LYS A 194 6.07 7.15 19.69
C LYS A 194 5.71 6.88 18.24
N ILE A 195 6.04 7.81 17.32
CA ILE A 195 5.78 7.61 15.88
C ILE A 195 6.79 6.60 15.32
N GLU A 196 8.06 6.67 15.70
CA GLU A 196 9.09 5.76 15.19
C GLU A 196 8.87 4.30 15.62
N ASP A 197 8.60 4.05 16.91
CA ASP A 197 8.31 2.69 17.41
C ASP A 197 7.03 2.10 16.77
N GLN A 198 6.01 2.93 16.54
CA GLN A 198 4.74 2.51 15.92
C GLN A 198 4.86 2.30 14.41
N GLY A 199 5.75 3.06 13.75
CA GLY A 199 6.11 2.85 12.35
C GLY A 199 6.75 1.49 12.15
N ASN A 200 7.68 1.13 13.03
CA ASN A 200 8.34 -0.18 13.01
C ASN A 200 7.32 -1.33 13.26
N GLU A 201 6.38 -1.16 14.19
CA GLU A 201 5.33 -2.16 14.44
C GLU A 201 4.38 -2.32 13.24
N LEU A 202 4.00 -1.21 12.61
CA LEU A 202 3.14 -1.22 11.42
C LEU A 202 3.87 -1.81 10.20
N GLU A 203 5.13 -1.47 9.97
CA GLU A 203 5.95 -2.06 8.90
C GLU A 203 6.07 -3.57 9.07
N GLN A 204 6.30 -4.05 10.29
CA GLN A 204 6.30 -5.49 10.59
C GLN A 204 4.94 -6.13 10.30
N HIS A 205 3.84 -5.44 10.62
CA HIS A 205 2.50 -5.93 10.37
C HIS A 205 2.17 -5.98 8.88
N ILE A 206 2.54 -4.95 8.11
CA ILE A 206 2.41 -4.90 6.65
C ILE A 206 3.26 -6.01 6.01
N ALA A 207 4.49 -6.22 6.47
CA ALA A 207 5.35 -7.30 5.99
C ALA A 207 4.72 -8.69 6.26
N LYS A 208 4.13 -8.88 7.45
CA LYS A 208 3.43 -10.11 7.81
C LYS A 208 2.18 -10.34 6.94
N ILE A 209 1.39 -9.30 6.70
CA ILE A 209 0.24 -9.33 5.79
C ILE A 209 0.70 -9.71 4.38
N SER A 210 1.73 -9.04 3.86
CA SER A 210 2.27 -9.31 2.52
C SER A 210 2.68 -10.77 2.38
N LYS A 211 3.41 -11.31 3.35
CA LYS A 211 3.84 -12.69 3.35
C LYS A 211 2.67 -13.67 3.32
N ASN A 212 1.65 -13.43 4.15
CA ASN A 212 0.46 -14.28 4.19
C ASN A 212 -0.30 -14.28 2.85
N ILE A 213 -0.42 -13.11 2.21
CA ILE A 213 -1.08 -12.99 0.91
C ILE A 213 -0.27 -13.72 -0.17
N ASP A 214 1.05 -13.58 -0.18
CA ASP A 214 1.92 -14.29 -1.14
C ASP A 214 1.80 -15.83 -0.95
N ASP A 215 1.84 -16.31 0.29
CA ASP A 215 1.73 -17.75 0.59
C ASP A 215 0.36 -18.31 0.14
N GLU A 216 -0.73 -17.57 0.38
CA GLU A 216 -2.08 -17.96 -0.05
C GLU A 216 -2.23 -17.94 -1.58
N PHE A 217 -1.66 -16.94 -2.24
CA PHE A 217 -1.64 -16.83 -3.70
C PHE A 217 -0.94 -18.04 -4.35
N TRP A 218 0.27 -18.39 -3.90
CA TRP A 218 1.01 -19.53 -4.45
C TRP A 218 0.32 -20.86 -4.19
N LYS A 219 -0.35 -21.01 -3.05
CA LYS A 219 -1.15 -22.19 -2.75
C LYS A 219 -2.31 -22.33 -3.75
N LEU A 220 -3.06 -21.26 -3.98
CA LEU A 220 -4.19 -21.27 -4.92
C LEU A 220 -3.73 -21.52 -6.36
N GLN A 221 -2.58 -20.95 -6.76
CA GLN A 221 -2.02 -21.20 -8.09
C GLN A 221 -1.69 -22.69 -8.30
N LYS A 222 -1.11 -23.34 -7.28
CA LYS A 222 -0.79 -24.77 -7.33
C LYS A 222 -2.03 -25.65 -7.38
N GLU A 223 -3.08 -25.31 -6.61
CA GLU A 223 -4.37 -26.01 -6.66
C GLU A 223 -5.02 -25.87 -8.05
N LEU A 224 -4.92 -24.69 -8.68
CA LEU A 224 -5.44 -24.47 -10.03
C LEU A 224 -4.67 -25.30 -11.09
N GLU A 225 -3.34 -25.36 -10.99
CA GLU A 225 -2.51 -26.19 -11.87
C GLU A 225 -2.89 -27.67 -11.75
N GLN A 226 -3.10 -28.16 -10.52
CA GLN A 226 -3.56 -29.53 -10.29
C GLN A 226 -4.96 -29.78 -10.88
N GLN A 227 -5.90 -28.84 -10.72
CA GLN A 227 -7.23 -28.97 -11.31
C GLN A 227 -7.19 -28.98 -12.85
N ASN A 228 -6.36 -28.15 -13.46
CA ASN A 228 -6.18 -28.14 -14.91
C ASN A 228 -5.53 -29.45 -15.40
N GLU A 229 -4.61 -30.03 -14.64
CA GLU A 229 -4.02 -31.33 -14.96
C GLU A 229 -5.07 -32.46 -14.88
N ILE A 230 -5.95 -32.42 -13.88
CA ILE A 230 -7.07 -33.36 -13.74
C ILE A 230 -8.07 -33.18 -14.90
N ALA A 231 -8.47 -31.94 -15.21
CA ALA A 231 -9.40 -31.65 -16.29
C ALA A 231 -8.86 -32.10 -17.66
N ASN A 232 -7.58 -31.88 -17.93
CA ASN A 232 -6.93 -32.38 -19.14
C ASN A 232 -6.90 -33.92 -19.18
N LYS A 233 -6.66 -34.59 -18.05
CA LYS A 233 -6.73 -36.06 -17.97
C LYS A 233 -8.15 -36.56 -18.25
N ASP A 234 -9.17 -35.93 -17.69
CA ASP A 234 -10.57 -36.29 -17.91
C ASP A 234 -10.99 -36.09 -19.38
N GLU A 235 -10.53 -35.03 -20.04
CA GLU A 235 -10.79 -34.78 -21.47
C GLU A 235 -10.12 -35.84 -22.36
N VAL A 236 -8.89 -36.23 -22.04
CA VAL A 236 -8.18 -37.33 -22.72
C VAL A 236 -8.91 -38.67 -22.54
N VAL A 237 -9.36 -38.97 -21.32
CA VAL A 237 -10.14 -40.19 -21.02
C VAL A 237 -11.49 -40.20 -21.76
N LEU A 238 -12.18 -39.07 -21.82
CA LEU A 238 -13.45 -38.93 -22.55
C LEU A 238 -13.24 -39.14 -24.06
N SER A 239 -12.20 -38.54 -24.63
CA SER A 239 -11.83 -38.73 -26.05
C SER A 239 -11.51 -40.20 -26.35
N MET A 240 -10.76 -40.89 -25.48
CA MET A 240 -10.49 -42.32 -25.59
C MET A 240 -11.77 -43.16 -25.55
N SER A 241 -12.67 -42.89 -24.60
CA SER A 241 -13.92 -43.62 -24.45
C SER A 241 -14.75 -43.54 -25.74
N ASN A 242 -14.84 -42.34 -26.33
CA ASN A 242 -15.52 -42.11 -27.60
C ASN A 242 -14.86 -42.82 -28.79
N GLU A 243 -13.52 -42.85 -28.87
CA GLU A 243 -12.80 -43.61 -29.90
C GLU A 243 -13.01 -45.12 -29.75
N LEU A 244 -12.95 -45.65 -28.53
CA LEU A 244 -13.20 -47.06 -28.23
C LEU A 244 -14.64 -47.46 -28.55
N GLU A 245 -15.62 -46.62 -28.25
CA GLU A 245 -17.03 -46.86 -28.60
C GLU A 245 -17.24 -46.90 -30.13
N LYS A 246 -16.58 -46.00 -30.88
CA LYS A 246 -16.59 -46.03 -32.34
C LYS A 246 -15.97 -47.33 -32.89
N LEU A 247 -14.83 -47.75 -32.36
CA LEU A 247 -14.19 -49.00 -32.76
C LEU A 247 -15.07 -50.22 -32.45
N GLN A 248 -15.76 -50.21 -31.30
CA GLN A 248 -16.70 -51.26 -30.92
C GLN A 248 -17.89 -51.34 -31.90
N LYS A 249 -18.46 -50.19 -32.28
CA LYS A 249 -19.53 -50.12 -33.30
C LYS A 249 -19.07 -50.61 -34.67
N LEU A 250 -17.82 -50.33 -35.08
CA LEU A 250 -17.24 -50.82 -36.33
C LEU A 250 -17.03 -52.34 -36.33
N LYS A 251 -16.62 -52.88 -35.19
CA LYS A 251 -16.51 -54.33 -34.98
C LYS A 251 -17.88 -55.01 -35.04
N GLU A 252 -18.88 -54.47 -34.34
CA GLU A 252 -20.25 -55.03 -34.32
C GLU A 252 -20.93 -55.00 -35.70
N SER A 253 -20.65 -53.97 -36.50
CA SER A 253 -21.09 -53.88 -37.90
C SER A 253 -20.27 -54.72 -38.88
N LYS A 254 -19.28 -55.49 -38.40
CA LYS A 254 -18.37 -56.34 -39.19
C LYS A 254 -17.55 -55.58 -40.24
N VAL A 255 -17.35 -54.28 -40.03
CA VAL A 255 -16.51 -53.44 -40.93
C VAL A 255 -15.03 -53.75 -40.71
N ILE A 256 -14.64 -54.10 -39.49
CA ILE A 256 -13.29 -54.54 -39.11
C ILE A 256 -13.35 -55.90 -38.42
N ASN A 257 -12.28 -56.69 -38.53
CA ASN A 257 -12.17 -58.00 -37.89
C ASN A 257 -11.59 -57.91 -36.45
N GLU A 258 -11.53 -59.06 -35.75
CA GLU A 258 -11.08 -59.12 -34.34
C GLU A 258 -9.60 -58.71 -34.18
N GLU A 259 -8.73 -59.11 -35.10
CA GLU A 259 -7.29 -58.77 -35.05
C GLU A 259 -7.06 -57.28 -35.28
N GLU A 260 -7.74 -56.69 -36.26
CA GLU A 260 -7.71 -55.26 -36.55
C GLU A 260 -8.25 -54.44 -35.38
N PHE A 261 -9.34 -54.89 -34.77
CA PHE A 261 -9.90 -54.24 -33.58
C PHE A 261 -8.91 -54.24 -32.42
N ASN A 262 -8.25 -55.37 -32.13
CA ASN A 262 -7.29 -55.45 -31.04
C ASN A 262 -6.06 -54.57 -31.28
N LEU A 263 -5.56 -54.51 -32.52
CA LEU A 263 -4.46 -53.63 -32.90
C LEU A 263 -4.85 -52.14 -32.74
N LEU A 264 -6.02 -51.73 -33.24
CA LEU A 264 -6.51 -50.36 -33.14
C LEU A 264 -6.79 -49.95 -31.70
N LYS A 265 -7.38 -50.85 -30.90
CA LYS A 265 -7.58 -50.65 -29.46
C LYS A 265 -6.24 -50.44 -28.75
N GLN A 266 -5.23 -51.25 -29.04
CA GLN A 266 -3.90 -51.10 -28.45
C GLN A 266 -3.25 -49.77 -28.85
N ASN A 267 -3.42 -49.32 -30.10
CA ASN A 267 -2.95 -48.00 -30.54
C ASN A 267 -3.65 -46.84 -29.81
N VAL A 268 -4.96 -46.93 -29.55
CA VAL A 268 -5.69 -45.93 -28.76
C VAL A 268 -5.20 -45.92 -27.30
N MET A 269 -4.96 -47.10 -26.70
CA MET A 269 -4.43 -47.22 -25.34
C MET A 269 -3.00 -46.69 -25.20
N ASN A 270 -2.15 -46.91 -26.22
CA ASN A 270 -0.76 -46.46 -26.24
C ASN A 270 -0.60 -44.94 -26.41
N LYS A 271 -1.61 -44.22 -26.93
CA LYS A 271 -1.57 -42.75 -27.06
C LYS A 271 -1.64 -42.01 -25.70
N VAL A 272 -1.93 -42.73 -24.61
CA VAL A 272 -2.14 -42.18 -23.27
C VAL A 272 -1.08 -42.65 -22.27
N SER A 273 -0.15 -43.50 -22.73
CA SER A 273 1.03 -43.94 -21.96
C SER A 273 2.16 -42.94 -22.09
#